data_AF-E6NAU6-F1
#
_entry.id   AF-E6NAU6-F1
#
_cell.length_a   1.000
_cell.length_b   1.000
_cell.length_c   1.000
_cell.angle_alpha   90.00
_cell.angle_beta   90.00
_cell.angle_gamma   90.00
#
_symmetry.space_group_name_H-M   'P 1'
#
loop_
_entity.id
_entity.type
_entity.pdbx_description
1 polymer ?
#
loop_
_entity_poly.entity_id
_entity_poly.type
_entity_poly.pdbx_seq_one_letter_code
_entity_poly.pdbx_strand_id
1 'polypeptide(L)'
;MVETSVERGENIVYRAISPSEFFYKNRDIAGFSSPARSLYMSIRELVENSLDAAEMGRILPEVLIELGEEDSERGVYRLRVVDNGVGVPGDKIPSAFATVLYGSKYGFKQSRGTFGLGGTMALLYGQITTNKPAKIMSSTDGKTLHIYELMIDVVENK
;
A
#
# COMPACT_ATOMS: atom_id res chain seq x y z
N MET A 1 -34.16 -1.90 16.84
CA MET A 1 -34.43 -3.32 16.56
C MET A 1 -34.87 -3.37 15.10
N VAL A 2 -34.08 -3.99 14.22
CA VAL A 2 -34.43 -4.10 12.79
C VAL A 2 -34.92 -5.53 12.59
N GLU A 3 -36.21 -5.69 12.33
CA GLU A 3 -36.79 -6.97 11.92
C GLU A 3 -36.75 -7.05 10.38
N THR A 4 -36.20 -8.14 9.86
CA THR A 4 -36.20 -8.45 8.42
C THR A 4 -37.06 -9.69 8.19
N SER A 5 -38.11 -9.54 7.39
CA SER A 5 -38.97 -10.63 6.93
C SER A 5 -38.34 -11.32 5.71
N VAL A 6 -38.11 -12.63 5.80
CA VAL A 6 -37.55 -13.45 4.72
C VAL A 6 -38.68 -13.92 3.81
N GLU A 7 -38.88 -13.26 2.67
CA GLU A 7 -39.54 -13.91 1.53
C GLU A 7 -38.53 -14.85 0.86
N ARG A 8 -38.99 -16.01 0.38
CA ARG A 8 -38.15 -17.05 -0.26
C ARG A 8 -37.53 -16.52 -1.56
N GLY A 9 -36.41 -15.81 -1.42
CA GLY A 9 -35.53 -15.40 -2.51
C GLY A 9 -34.44 -16.45 -2.77
N GLU A 10 -33.94 -16.45 -4.01
CA GLU A 10 -32.77 -17.24 -4.45
C GLU A 10 -31.64 -17.19 -3.42
N ASN A 11 -30.87 -18.28 -3.28
CA ASN A 11 -29.72 -18.35 -2.37
C ASN A 11 -28.71 -17.22 -2.70
N ILE A 12 -28.77 -16.11 -1.96
CA ILE A 12 -27.80 -15.03 -2.06
C ILE A 12 -26.51 -15.52 -1.42
N VAL A 13 -25.52 -15.84 -2.26
CA VAL A 13 -24.20 -16.26 -1.79
C VAL A 13 -23.36 -15.02 -1.51
N TYR A 14 -23.12 -14.73 -0.23
CA TYR A 14 -22.19 -13.70 0.20
C TYR A 14 -20.75 -14.20 0.01
N ARG A 15 -19.93 -13.43 -0.71
CA ARG A 15 -18.50 -13.69 -0.90
C ARG A 15 -17.70 -12.43 -0.58
N ALA A 16 -16.60 -12.60 0.16
CA ALA A 16 -15.58 -11.56 0.27
C ALA A 16 -14.70 -11.62 -0.98
N ILE A 17 -14.28 -10.45 -1.48
CA ILE A 17 -13.35 -10.33 -2.60
C ILE A 17 -11.93 -10.34 -2.03
N SER A 18 -11.04 -11.16 -2.58
CA SER A 18 -9.63 -11.17 -2.13
C SER A 18 -8.91 -9.90 -2.60
N PRO A 19 -7.77 -9.54 -1.97
CA PRO A 19 -6.94 -8.41 -2.42
C PRO A 19 -6.53 -8.49 -3.88
N SER A 20 -6.14 -9.68 -4.36
CA SER A 20 -5.86 -9.88 -5.79
C SER A 20 -7.08 -9.66 -6.65
N GLU A 21 -8.23 -10.23 -6.28
CA GLU A 21 -9.44 -10.11 -7.08
C GLU A 21 -9.91 -8.64 -7.13
N PHE A 22 -9.79 -7.90 -6.02
CA PHE A 22 -10.02 -6.46 -6.00
C PHE A 22 -9.02 -5.72 -6.88
N PHE A 23 -7.73 -6.04 -6.81
CA PHE A 23 -6.68 -5.45 -7.64
C PHE A 23 -6.96 -5.67 -9.12
N TYR A 24 -7.17 -6.92 -9.55
CA TYR A 24 -7.41 -7.25 -10.95
C TYR A 24 -8.69 -6.61 -11.50
N LYS A 25 -9.76 -6.55 -10.69
CA LYS A 25 -11.03 -5.91 -11.10
C LYS A 25 -10.94 -4.39 -11.15
N ASN A 26 -10.08 -3.76 -10.35
CA ASN A 26 -10.04 -2.31 -10.18
C ASN A 26 -8.70 -1.66 -10.58
N ARG A 27 -7.77 -2.39 -11.21
CA ARG A 27 -6.42 -1.86 -11.52
C ARG A 27 -6.46 -0.55 -12.30
N ASP A 28 -7.41 -0.43 -13.23
CA ASP A 28 -7.53 0.75 -14.08
C ASP A 28 -8.06 1.95 -13.28
N ILE A 29 -8.98 1.69 -12.34
CA ILE A 29 -9.51 2.68 -11.40
C ILE A 29 -8.42 3.12 -10.42
N ALA A 30 -7.57 2.19 -9.98
CA ALA A 30 -6.43 2.44 -9.10
C ALA A 30 -5.21 3.06 -9.83
N GLY A 31 -5.28 3.25 -11.15
CA GLY A 31 -4.22 3.89 -11.94
C GLY A 31 -3.08 2.96 -12.40
N PHE A 32 -3.20 1.65 -12.18
CA PHE A 32 -2.21 0.63 -12.57
C PHE A 32 -2.54 -0.01 -13.95
N SER A 33 -2.92 0.84 -14.92
CA SER A 33 -3.41 0.41 -16.25
C SER A 33 -2.30 0.12 -17.27
N SER A 34 -1.11 0.68 -17.07
CA SER A 34 0.07 0.46 -17.94
C SER A 34 1.37 0.51 -17.14
N PRO A 35 2.49 -0.06 -17.61
CA PRO A 35 3.75 -0.05 -16.86
C PRO A 35 4.23 1.36 -16.48
N ALA A 36 4.23 2.29 -17.43
CA ALA A 36 4.64 3.68 -17.18
C ALA A 36 3.73 4.38 -16.16
N ARG A 37 2.41 4.20 -16.29
CA ARG A 37 1.45 4.79 -15.34
C ARG A 37 1.57 4.17 -13.96
N SER A 38 1.78 2.86 -13.89
CA SER A 38 1.96 2.12 -12.64
C SER A 38 3.20 2.58 -11.87
N LEU A 39 4.30 2.86 -12.59
CA LEU A 39 5.50 3.43 -11.99
C LEU A 39 5.23 4.84 -11.44
N TYR A 40 4.61 5.71 -12.23
CA TYR A 40 4.20 7.05 -11.79
C TYR A 40 3.30 6.99 -10.55
N MET A 41 2.29 6.13 -10.56
CA MET A 41 1.36 5.95 -9.43
C MET A 41 2.11 5.44 -8.19
N SER A 42 3.03 4.48 -8.35
CA SER A 42 3.83 3.97 -7.24
C SER A 42 4.68 5.05 -6.58
N ILE A 43 5.34 5.89 -7.39
CA ILE A 43 6.11 7.04 -6.89
C ILE A 43 5.18 8.01 -6.16
N ARG A 44 4.08 8.39 -6.79
CA ARG A 44 3.11 9.35 -6.24
C ARG A 44 2.59 8.90 -4.87
N GLU A 45 2.12 7.66 -4.76
CA GLU A 45 1.51 7.13 -3.53
C GLU A 45 2.53 7.02 -2.39
N LEU A 46 3.77 6.58 -2.68
CA LEU A 46 4.82 6.51 -1.67
C LEU A 46 5.26 7.90 -1.20
N VAL A 47 5.40 8.86 -2.12
CA VAL A 47 5.75 10.25 -1.78
C VAL A 47 4.63 10.92 -0.97
N GLU A 48 3.36 10.74 -1.35
CA GLU A 48 2.22 11.27 -0.59
C GLU A 48 2.21 10.69 0.85
N ASN A 49 2.52 9.41 1.02
CA ASN A 49 2.66 8.79 2.35
C ASN A 49 3.83 9.37 3.15
N SER A 50 4.99 9.58 2.53
CA SER A 50 6.15 10.22 3.18
C SER A 50 5.84 11.65 3.64
N LEU A 51 5.17 12.44 2.80
CA LEU A 51 4.76 13.81 3.15
C LEU A 51 3.76 13.82 4.31
N ASP A 52 2.77 12.93 4.27
CA ASP A 52 1.78 12.82 5.35
C ASP A 52 2.46 12.37 6.68
N ALA A 53 3.46 11.49 6.61
CA ALA A 53 4.23 11.06 7.79
C ALA A 53 5.05 12.19 8.42
N ALA A 54 5.71 13.02 7.61
CA ALA A 54 6.43 14.19 8.10
C ALA A 54 5.47 15.25 8.69
N GLU A 55 4.34 15.50 8.01
CA GLU A 55 3.31 16.43 8.46
C GLU A 55 2.69 16.02 9.80
N MET A 56 2.49 14.73 10.04
CA MET A 56 2.05 14.20 11.34
C MET A 56 2.99 14.57 12.48
N GLY A 57 4.30 14.53 12.23
CA GLY A 57 5.34 14.90 13.20
C GLY A 57 5.65 16.40 13.25
N ARG A 58 5.03 17.21 12.39
CA ARG A 58 5.43 18.62 12.14
C ARG A 58 6.91 18.76 11.79
N ILE A 59 7.42 17.79 11.03
CA ILE A 59 8.80 17.74 10.55
C ILE A 59 8.83 18.39 9.17
N LEU A 60 9.90 19.16 8.87
CA LEU A 60 10.14 19.64 7.50
C LEU A 60 10.48 18.41 6.63
N PRO A 61 9.66 18.06 5.62
CA PRO A 61 9.82 16.82 4.89
C PRO A 61 11.11 16.83 4.06
N GLU A 62 11.92 15.79 4.24
CA GLU A 62 13.00 15.41 3.33
C GLU A 62 12.64 14.06 2.73
N VAL A 63 12.53 13.99 1.41
CA VAL A 63 12.16 12.76 0.69
C VAL A 63 13.18 12.51 -0.41
N LEU A 64 13.88 11.38 -0.32
CA LEU A 64 14.77 10.86 -1.35
C LEU A 64 14.04 9.80 -2.17
N ILE A 65 14.07 9.96 -3.49
CA ILE A 65 13.49 9.01 -4.45
C ILE A 65 14.62 8.52 -5.35
N GLU A 66 14.82 7.21 -5.36
CA GLU A 66 15.79 6.56 -6.23
C GLU A 66 15.06 5.55 -7.12
N LEU A 67 15.35 5.61 -8.41
CA LEU A 67 14.84 4.66 -9.40
C LEU A 67 16.03 4.00 -10.09
N GLY A 68 16.29 2.74 -9.75
CA GLY A 68 17.32 1.93 -10.38
C GLY A 68 16.71 0.94 -11.36
N GLU A 69 17.38 0.69 -12.48
CA GLU A 69 16.99 -0.37 -13.41
C GLU A 69 17.52 -1.72 -12.89
N GLU A 70 16.65 -2.73 -12.81
CA GLU A 70 17.03 -4.09 -12.38
C GLU A 70 17.09 -5.08 -13.53
N ASP A 71 16.19 -4.93 -14.50
CA ASP A 71 16.10 -5.80 -15.67
C ASP A 71 15.59 -4.96 -16.84
N SER A 72 16.53 -4.52 -17.69
CA SER A 72 16.26 -3.70 -18.86
C SER A 72 15.38 -4.39 -19.89
N GLU A 73 15.56 -5.69 -20.08
CA GLU A 73 14.83 -6.47 -21.08
C GLU A 73 13.36 -6.62 -20.69
N ARG A 74 13.09 -6.77 -19.39
CA ARG A 74 11.73 -6.91 -18.84
C ARG A 74 11.14 -5.58 -18.37
N GLY A 75 11.89 -4.48 -18.44
CA GLY A 75 11.47 -3.15 -17.98
C GLY A 75 11.18 -3.11 -16.48
N VAL A 76 11.96 -3.82 -15.67
CA VAL A 76 11.80 -3.87 -14.20
C VAL A 76 12.71 -2.84 -13.55
N TYR A 77 12.12 -2.06 -12.66
CA TYR A 77 12.81 -1.02 -11.89
C TYR A 77 12.68 -1.28 -10.39
N ARG A 78 13.74 -0.96 -9.65
CA ARG A 78 13.76 -0.83 -8.20
C ARG A 78 13.47 0.61 -7.83
N LEU A 79 12.29 0.85 -7.29
CA LEU A 79 11.91 2.12 -6.67
C LEU A 79 12.26 2.09 -5.17
N ARG A 80 13.02 3.07 -4.70
CA ARG A 80 13.29 3.30 -3.28
C ARG A 80 12.86 4.71 -2.90
N VAL A 81 12.05 4.81 -1.85
CA VAL A 81 11.61 6.08 -1.26
C VAL A 81 12.05 6.08 0.20
N VAL A 82 12.70 7.16 0.62
CA VAL A 82 13.18 7.35 1.99
C VAL A 82 12.70 8.71 2.46
N ASP A 83 12.18 8.75 3.68
CA ASP A 83 11.75 9.99 4.32
C ASP A 83 12.24 10.12 5.76
N ASN A 84 12.15 11.34 6.27
CA ASN A 84 12.44 11.70 7.66
C ASN A 84 11.16 11.82 8.52
N GLY A 85 10.07 11.15 8.15
CA GLY A 85 8.80 11.20 8.85
C GLY A 85 8.82 10.50 10.21
N VAL A 86 7.64 10.39 10.83
CA VAL A 86 7.47 9.79 12.17
C VAL A 86 7.77 8.28 12.24
N GLY A 87 7.94 7.63 11.09
CA GLY A 87 8.10 6.18 10.97
C GLY A 87 6.85 5.39 11.36
N VAL A 88 6.99 4.06 11.38
CA VAL A 88 5.96 3.10 11.72
C VAL A 88 6.50 2.18 12.82
N PRO A 89 5.78 1.97 13.94
CA PRO A 89 6.18 1.02 14.97
C PRO A 89 6.42 -0.38 14.39
N GLY A 90 7.47 -1.05 14.85
CA GLY A 90 7.92 -2.31 14.26
C GLY A 90 6.86 -3.42 14.22
N ASP A 91 5.96 -3.47 15.21
CA ASP A 91 4.84 -4.43 15.28
C ASP A 91 3.69 -4.11 14.31
N LYS A 92 3.62 -2.86 13.83
CA LYS A 92 2.59 -2.39 12.90
C LYS A 92 3.01 -2.44 11.44
N ILE A 93 4.30 -2.62 11.15
CA ILE A 93 4.83 -2.64 9.77
C ILE A 93 4.12 -3.70 8.90
N PRO A 94 3.99 -4.98 9.31
CA PRO A 94 3.31 -5.97 8.47
C PRO A 94 1.88 -5.57 8.12
N SER A 95 1.07 -5.16 9.10
CA SER A 95 -0.31 -4.73 8.81
C SER A 95 -0.36 -3.44 7.98
N ALA A 96 0.54 -2.48 8.21
CA ALA A 96 0.55 -1.21 7.49
C ALA A 96 0.88 -1.34 6.00
N PHE A 97 1.68 -2.34 5.62
CA PHE A 97 2.20 -2.47 4.26
C PHE A 97 1.77 -3.74 3.54
N ALA A 98 1.37 -4.80 4.26
CA ALA A 98 0.97 -6.09 3.68
C ALA A 98 -0.53 -6.38 3.80
N THR A 99 -1.33 -5.48 4.40
CA THR A 99 -2.78 -5.64 4.48
C THR A 99 -3.47 -4.57 3.63
N VAL A 100 -4.30 -5.01 2.67
CA VAL A 100 -5.13 -4.11 1.86
C VAL A 100 -6.27 -3.55 2.72
N LEU A 101 -6.55 -2.25 2.57
CA LEU A 101 -7.53 -1.49 3.37
C LEU A 101 -7.19 -1.41 4.87
N TYR A 102 -5.89 -1.39 5.19
CA TYR A 102 -5.43 -1.11 6.54
C TYR A 102 -4.63 0.19 6.53
N GLY A 103 -5.01 1.13 7.40
CA GLY A 103 -4.37 2.44 7.45
C GLY A 103 -4.78 3.24 8.66
N SER A 104 -3.96 4.23 9.02
CA SER A 104 -4.22 5.18 10.11
C SER A 104 -5.07 6.38 9.68
N LYS A 105 -5.39 6.50 8.39
CA LYS A 105 -6.04 7.67 7.77
C LYS A 105 -7.58 7.68 7.84
N TYR A 106 -8.19 6.84 8.68
CA TYR A 106 -9.67 6.80 8.85
C TYR A 106 -10.23 7.86 9.82
N GLY A 107 -9.39 8.76 10.33
CA GLY A 107 -9.83 9.88 11.20
C GLY A 107 -10.26 11.12 10.41
N PHE A 108 -10.90 12.08 11.09
CA PHE A 108 -11.31 13.38 10.53
C PHE A 108 -10.13 14.37 10.40
N LYS A 109 -9.04 13.95 9.75
CA LYS A 109 -7.87 14.80 9.48
C LYS A 109 -7.60 14.81 7.98
N GLN A 110 -7.44 16.01 7.40
CA GLN A 110 -7.10 16.14 5.99
C GLN A 110 -5.72 15.50 5.74
N SER A 111 -5.67 14.55 4.82
CA SER A 111 -4.45 13.89 4.33
C SER A 111 -4.52 13.71 2.81
N ARG A 112 -3.38 13.50 2.16
CA ARG A 112 -3.33 13.39 0.69
C ARG A 112 -3.97 12.09 0.17
N GLY A 113 -3.87 11.00 0.92
CA GLY A 113 -4.51 9.72 0.61
C GLY A 113 -5.91 9.55 1.23
N THR A 114 -6.84 8.92 0.51
CA THR A 114 -8.26 8.78 0.90
C THR A 114 -8.64 7.41 1.50
N PHE A 115 -7.98 6.31 1.09
CA PHE A 115 -8.46 4.95 1.41
C PHE A 115 -7.41 4.01 2.02
N GLY A 116 -6.18 4.46 2.24
CA GLY A 116 -5.08 3.57 2.69
C GLY A 116 -4.75 2.47 1.66
N LEU A 117 -5.12 2.68 0.40
CA LEU A 117 -4.97 1.68 -0.67
C LEU A 117 -3.68 1.86 -1.46
N GLY A 118 -3.31 3.08 -1.84
CA GLY A 118 -2.36 3.28 -2.93
C GLY A 118 -0.94 2.77 -2.65
N GLY A 119 -0.43 2.93 -1.42
CA GLY A 119 0.86 2.36 -1.02
C GLY A 119 0.87 0.83 -1.12
N THR A 120 -0.12 0.16 -0.54
CA THR A 120 -0.26 -1.31 -0.61
C THR A 120 -0.46 -1.79 -2.04
N MET A 121 -1.19 -1.03 -2.88
CA MET A 121 -1.39 -1.36 -4.29
C MET A 121 -0.09 -1.25 -5.11
N ALA A 122 0.79 -0.30 -4.78
CA ALA A 122 2.12 -0.22 -5.40
C ALA A 122 2.97 -1.45 -5.05
N LEU A 123 2.94 -1.89 -3.79
CA LEU A 123 3.63 -3.11 -3.36
C LEU A 123 3.05 -4.35 -4.02
N LEU A 124 1.71 -4.45 -4.09
CA LEU A 124 1.01 -5.56 -4.73
C LEU A 124 1.31 -5.65 -6.23
N TYR A 125 1.34 -4.52 -6.94
CA TYR A 125 1.72 -4.47 -8.34
C TYR A 125 3.16 -4.95 -8.55
N GLY A 126 4.10 -4.47 -7.73
CA GLY A 126 5.49 -4.94 -7.77
C GLY A 126 5.60 -6.44 -7.55
N GLN A 127 4.90 -6.98 -6.54
CA GLN A 127 4.88 -8.41 -6.25
C GLN A 127 4.28 -9.24 -7.40
N ILE A 128 3.12 -8.86 -7.94
CA ILE A 128 2.46 -9.62 -9.02
C ILE A 128 3.30 -9.62 -10.30
N THR A 129 4.00 -8.52 -10.60
CA THR A 129 4.77 -8.38 -11.85
C THR A 129 6.18 -8.98 -11.77
N THR A 130 6.80 -8.98 -10.59
CA THR A 130 8.19 -9.41 -10.42
C THR A 130 8.37 -10.66 -9.57
N ASN A 131 7.34 -11.06 -8.81
CA ASN A 131 7.40 -12.10 -7.80
C ASN A 131 8.51 -11.88 -6.75
N LYS A 132 8.81 -10.60 -6.44
CA LYS A 132 9.79 -10.20 -5.42
C LYS A 132 9.09 -9.57 -4.22
N PRO A 133 9.62 -9.74 -2.99
CA PRO A 133 9.12 -9.08 -1.81
C PRO A 133 9.44 -7.57 -1.80
N ALA A 134 8.65 -6.81 -1.07
CA ALA A 134 8.94 -5.41 -0.75
C ALA A 134 9.80 -5.32 0.51
N LYS A 135 10.87 -4.53 0.47
CA LYS A 135 11.71 -4.26 1.64
C LYS A 135 11.26 -2.97 2.33
N ILE A 136 10.80 -3.08 3.57
CA ILE A 136 10.35 -1.95 4.39
C ILE A 136 11.32 -1.76 5.55
N MET A 137 11.71 -0.51 5.80
CA MET A 137 12.61 -0.12 6.87
C MET A 137 12.00 1.06 7.62
N SER A 138 11.88 0.99 8.94
CA SER A 138 11.33 2.10 9.72
C SER A 138 11.90 2.19 11.13
N SER A 139 11.95 3.40 11.65
CA SER A 139 12.35 3.73 13.01
C SER A 139 11.46 4.85 13.54
N THR A 140 11.00 4.73 14.78
CA THR A 140 10.18 5.76 15.44
C THR A 140 10.98 6.61 16.44
N ASP A 141 12.20 6.18 16.78
CA ASP A 141 13.07 6.82 17.79
C ASP A 141 14.45 7.22 17.24
N GLY A 142 14.73 6.91 15.97
CA GLY A 142 16.02 7.13 15.31
C GLY A 142 17.15 6.23 15.82
N LYS A 143 16.86 5.28 16.71
CA LYS A 143 17.86 4.39 17.35
C LYS A 143 17.64 2.94 16.96
N THR A 144 16.38 2.51 16.94
CA THR A 144 16.00 1.13 16.61
C THR A 144 15.44 1.10 15.20
N LEU A 145 16.10 0.37 14.31
CA LEU A 145 15.68 0.20 12.92
C LEU A 145 15.04 -1.18 12.74
N HIS A 146 13.75 -1.20 12.41
CA HIS A 146 13.04 -2.41 12.04
C HIS A 146 13.11 -2.61 10.52
N ILE A 147 13.45 -3.83 10.09
CA ILE A 147 13.60 -4.19 8.67
C ILE A 147 12.74 -5.42 8.40
N TYR A 148 11.91 -5.34 7.37
CA TYR A 148 11.03 -6.41 6.93
C TYR A 148 11.14 -6.62 5.42
N GLU A 149 11.05 -7.87 4.99
CA GLU A 149 10.75 -8.24 3.61
C GLU A 149 9.36 -8.85 3.59
N LEU A 150 8.43 -8.18 2.89
CA LEU A 150 7.00 -8.47 2.96
C LEU A 150 6.48 -8.90 1.59
N MET A 151 5.57 -9.87 1.60
CA MET A 151 4.67 -10.17 0.51
C MET A 151 3.23 -10.13 1.05
N ILE A 152 2.31 -9.62 0.24
CA ILE A 152 0.88 -9.65 0.53
C ILE A 152 0.37 -11.06 0.20
N ASP A 153 -0.32 -11.69 1.14
CA ASP A 153 -1.15 -12.85 0.82
C ASP A 153 -2.32 -12.38 -0.04
N VAL A 154 -2.20 -12.62 -1.33
CA VAL A 154 -3.16 -12.15 -2.33
C VAL A 154 -4.49 -12.90 -2.28
N VAL A 155 -4.57 -14.02 -1.56
CA VAL A 155 -5.76 -14.86 -1.39
C VAL A 155 -6.46 -14.50 -0.08
N GLU A 156 -5.72 -14.46 1.03
CA GLU A 156 -6.30 -14.32 2.37
C GLU A 156 -6.18 -12.92 3.00
N ASN A 157 -5.37 -12.00 2.45
CA ASN A 157 -5.10 -10.67 3.03
C ASN A 157 -4.57 -10.68 4.48
N LYS A 158 -3.74 -11.67 4.81
CA LYS A 158 -3.16 -11.84 6.15
C LYS A 158 -1.65 -11.75 6.14
#